data_AF-A0A965KGT0-F1
#
_entry.id   AF-A0A965KGT0-F1
#
_cell.length_a   1.000
_cell.length_b   1.000
_cell.length_c   1.000
_cell.angle_alpha   90.00
_cell.angle_beta   90.00
_cell.angle_gamma   90.00
#
_symmetry.space_group_name_H-M   'P 1'
#
loop_
_entity.id
_entity.type
_entity.pdbx_description
1 polymer ?
#
loop_
_entity_poly.entity_id
_entity_poly.type
_entity_poly.pdbx_seq_one_letter_code
_entity_poly.pdbx_strand_id
1 'polypeptide(L)' 'MAMTLRLSDKQSAALKKVAENEGTSMHEVALTAIDEYISKRQKRLKDAISRIATEDAELLDRLSK' A
#
# COMPACT_ATOMS: atom_id res chain seq x y z
N MET A 1 -0.31 -15.05 -12.45
CA MET A 1 0.93 -14.71 -13.19
C MET A 1 2.10 -14.82 -12.22
N ALA A 2 3.24 -15.37 -12.62
CA ALA A 2 4.39 -15.55 -11.74
C ALA A 2 5.41 -14.40 -11.94
N MET A 3 5.83 -13.77 -10.84
CA MET A 3 6.84 -12.72 -10.80
C MET A 3 7.92 -13.13 -9.79
N THR A 4 9.19 -13.10 -10.21
CA THR A 4 10.33 -13.47 -9.34
C THR A 4 10.96 -12.20 -8.77
N LEU A 5 11.00 -12.09 -7.44
CA LEU A 5 11.61 -10.97 -6.74
C LEU A 5 13.06 -11.29 -6.37
N ARG A 6 13.97 -10.33 -6.56
CA ARG A 6 15.32 -10.42 -5.97
C ARG A 6 15.31 -9.66 -4.65
N LEU A 7 15.44 -10.42 -3.56
CA LEU A 7 15.50 -9.88 -2.21
C LEU A 7 16.96 -9.73 -1.77
N SER A 8 17.24 -8.64 -1.05
CA SER A 8 18.48 -8.54 -0.27
C SER A 8 18.44 -9.49 0.93
N ASP A 9 19.61 -9.86 1.46
CA ASP A 9 19.72 -10.74 2.64
C ASP A 9 18.93 -10.21 3.84
N LYS A 10 18.95 -8.88 4.03
CA LYS A 10 18.19 -8.20 5.09
C LYS A 10 16.68 -8.36 4.91
N GLN A 11 16.17 -8.23 3.68
CA GLN A 11 14.75 -8.40 3.38
C GLN A 11 14.31 -9.85 3.58
N SER A 12 15.13 -10.81 3.13
CA SER A 12 14.87 -12.24 3.31
C SER A 12 14.81 -12.61 4.80
N ALA A 13 15.77 -12.13 5.60
CA ALA A 13 15.80 -12.37 7.04
C ALA A 13 14.58 -11.74 7.76
N ALA A 14 14.19 -10.53 7.37
CA ALA A 14 13.02 -9.87 7.94
C ALA A 14 11.72 -10.63 7.61
N LEU A 15 11.51 -11.00 6.35
CA LEU A 15 10.34 -11.78 5.93
C LEU A 15 10.28 -13.15 6.62
N LYS A 16 11.43 -13.82 6.77
CA LYS A 16 11.51 -15.11 7.47
C LYS A 16 11.10 -14.98 8.93
N LYS A 17 11.60 -13.98 9.64
CA LYS A 17 11.26 -13.73 11.03
C LYS A 17 9.75 -13.46 11.22
N VAL A 18 9.15 -12.69 10.32
CA VAL A 18 7.71 -12.40 10.37
C VAL A 18 6.90 -13.67 10.11
N ALA A 19 7.26 -14.43 9.08
CA ALA A 19 6.60 -15.69 8.74
C ALA A 19 6.65 -16.71 9.89
N GLU A 20 7.81 -16.85 10.56
CA GLU A 20 7.96 -17.72 11.73
C GLU A 20 7.08 -17.27 12.90
N ASN A 21 6.98 -15.96 13.14
CA ASN A 21 6.14 -15.41 14.21
C ASN A 21 4.63 -15.57 13.93
N GLU A 22 4.22 -15.45 12.66
CA GLU A 22 2.82 -15.52 12.25
C GLU A 22 2.37 -16.95 11.90
N GLY A 23 3.30 -17.90 11.81
CA GLY A 23 3.02 -19.28 11.42
C GLY A 23 2.62 -19.42 9.94
N THR A 24 3.02 -18.46 9.11
CA THR A 24 2.66 -18.38 7.68
C THR A 24 3.89 -18.63 6.80
N SER A 25 3.68 -18.68 5.48
CA SER A 25 4.81 -18.78 4.54
C SER A 25 5.45 -17.41 4.29
N MET A 26 6.76 -17.38 4.01
CA MET A 26 7.44 -16.14 3.60
C MET A 26 6.80 -15.48 2.38
N HIS A 27 6.22 -16.28 1.48
CA HIS A 27 5.54 -15.76 0.30
C HIS A 27 4.24 -15.03 0.67
N GLU A 28 3.47 -15.61 1.57
CA GLU A 28 2.23 -15.01 2.07
C GLU A 28 2.49 -13.68 2.78
N VAL A 29 3.51 -13.63 3.64
CA VAL A 29 3.96 -12.37 4.26
C VAL A 29 4.34 -11.32 3.21
N ALA A 30 5.04 -11.73 2.15
CA ALA A 30 5.41 -10.81 1.07
C ALA A 30 4.17 -10.27 0.31
N LEU A 31 3.17 -11.12 0.06
CA LEU A 31 1.91 -10.71 -0.55
C LEU A 31 1.14 -9.73 0.35
N THR A 32 0.99 -10.06 1.63
CA THR A 32 0.35 -9.18 2.61
C THR A 32 1.04 -7.81 2.67
N ALA A 33 2.37 -7.77 2.67
CA ALA A 33 3.13 -6.53 2.66
C ALA A 33 2.89 -5.70 1.38
N ILE A 34 2.76 -6.35 0.22
CA ILE A 34 2.42 -5.69 -1.05
C ILE A 34 1.01 -5.11 -0.99
N ASP A 35 0.03 -5.90 -0.54
CA ASP A 35 -1.36 -5.47 -0.44
C ASP A 35 -1.52 -4.30 0.52
N GLU A 36 -0.84 -4.34 1.67
CA GLU A 36 -0.78 -3.22 2.60
C GLU A 36 -0.19 -1.96 1.96
N TYR A 37 0.90 -2.10 1.22
CA TYR A 37 1.56 -0.97 0.56
C TYR A 37 0.65 -0.31 -0.47
N ILE A 38 -0.03 -1.11 -1.29
CA ILE A 38 -0.99 -0.63 -2.31
C ILE A 38 -2.19 0.03 -1.62
N SER A 39 -2.76 -0.63 -0.61
CA SER A 39 -3.95 -0.14 0.11
C SER A 39 -3.69 1.17 0.84
N LYS A 40 -2.55 1.31 1.51
CA LYS A 40 -2.13 2.54 2.19
C LYS A 40 -2.00 3.71 1.21
N ARG A 41 -1.48 3.45 0.00
CA ARG A 41 -1.35 4.48 -1.06
C ARG A 41 -2.72 4.94 -1.56
N GLN A 42 -3.65 4.01 -1.80
CA GLN A 42 -5.01 4.35 -2.22
C GLN A 42 -5.77 5.14 -1.15
N LYS A 43 -5.63 4.75 0.12
CA LYS A 43 -6.26 5.47 1.23
C LYS A 43 -5.77 6.92 1.33
N ARG A 44 -4.44 7.13 1.35
CA ARG A 44 -3.87 8.49 1.39
C ARG A 44 -4.32 9.36 0.22
N LEU A 45 -4.40 8.79 -0.98
CA LEU A 45 -4.87 9.52 -2.15
C LEU A 45 -6.35 9.90 -2.02
N LYS A 46 -7.21 8.96 -1.59
CA LYS A 46 -8.64 9.24 -1.35
C LYS A 46 -8.83 10.31 -0.29
N ASP A 47 -8.09 10.23 0.81
CA ASP A 47 -8.16 11.21 1.89
C ASP A 47 -7.74 12.60 1.39
N ALA A 48 -6.68 12.70 0.58
CA ALA A 48 -6.24 13.95 -0.03
C ALA A 48 -7.27 14.52 -1.02
N ILE A 49 -7.85 13.69 -1.89
CA ILE A 49 -8.92 14.09 -2.81
C ILE A 49 -10.14 14.58 -2.04
N SER A 50 -10.57 13.84 -1.01
CA SER A 50 -11.73 14.22 -0.19
C SER A 50 -11.50 15.55 0.51
N ARG A 51 -10.29 15.78 1.00
CA ARG A 51 -9.91 17.05 1.63
C ARG A 51 -10.00 18.21 0.65
N ILE A 52 -9.36 18.10 -0.51
CA ILE A 52 -9.38 19.12 -1.57
C ILE A 52 -10.81 19.36 -2.06
N ALA A 53 -11.58 18.29 -2.29
CA ALA A 53 -12.97 18.40 -2.72
C ALA A 53 -13.87 19.11 -1.69
N THR A 54 -13.52 19.07 -0.41
CA THR A 54 -14.26 19.75 0.66
C THR A 54 -13.78 21.19 0.86
N GLU A 55 -12.47 21.40 0.93
CA GLU A 55 -11.86 22.72 1.17
C GLU A 55 -12.05 23.65 -0.03
N ASP A 56 -11.92 23.13 -1.25
CA ASP A 56 -11.99 23.90 -2.49
C ASP A 56 -13.32 23.69 -3.24
N ALA A 57 -14.36 23.20 -2.58
CA ALA A 57 -15.64 22.83 -3.20
C ALA A 57 -16.23 23.96 -4.07
N GLU A 58 -16.22 25.19 -3.56
CA GLU A 58 -16.76 26.37 -4.25
C GLU A 58 -15.89 26.77 -5.45
N LEU A 59 -14.56 26.66 -5.33
CA LEU A 59 -13.64 26.94 -6.43
C LEU A 59 -13.80 25.90 -7.55
N LEU A 60 -13.90 24.62 -7.18
CA LEU A 60 -14.10 23.51 -8.11
C LEU A 60 -15.45 23.60 -8.84
N ASP A 61 -16.53 23.98 -8.15
CA ASP A 61 -17.85 24.23 -8.77
C ASP A 61 -17.76 25.31 -9.85
N ARG A 62 -17.05 26.40 -9.55
CA ARG A 62 -16.86 27.53 -10.49
C ARG A 62 -15.97 27.17 -11.69
N LEU A 63 -14.98 26.32 -11.50
CA LEU A 63 -14.08 25.85 -12.57
C LEU A 63 -14.71 24.79 -13.49
N SER A 64 -15.79 24.14 -13.06
CA SER A 64 -16.48 23.10 -13.82
C SER A 64 -17.44 23.62 -14.90
N LYS A 65 -17.61 24.94 -15.01
CA LYS A 65 -18.46 25.64 -15.97
C LYS A 65 -17.65 26.20 -17.13
#